data_AF-A0A9E1IHY9-F1
#
_entry.id   AF-A0A9E1IHY9-F1
#
_cell.length_a   1.000
_cell.length_b   1.000
_cell.length_c   1.000
_cell.angle_alpha   90.00
_cell.angle_beta   90.00
_cell.angle_gamma   90.00
#
_symmetry.space_group_name_H-M   'P 1'
#
loop_
_entity.id
_entity.type
_entity.pdbx_description
1 polymer ?
#
loop_
_entity_poly.entity_id
_entity_poly.type
_entity_poly.pdbx_seq_one_letter_code
_entity_poly.pdbx_strand_id
1 'polypeptide(L)'
;MVAAIAKYWRSFRLVVVAAILLLTTGCFEHFERLVTTVYWNVESNSFYIERKLVNVDPAFFGCDNSSDCLSAIERGLSFSNDQQPHQRAMSDELIRRLLDTAAENIEIHLERRGHEVDVIVSYEAPVGSKAADETQVFVEWGGKPGREHSYLVIQAYDSMVLEQPKVKYQTRVRSYAGASGLAGERWWLLPLGVHFVSTTMDIQAKTQPLLRVDGLAEALMEQDLLRDAPESQALELAAIASAEPTENEPAIADAAPVVQPEPEPEPEPEPEPEPEPEPEP
;
A
#
# COMPACT_ATOMS: atom_id res chain seq x y z
N MET A 1 11.25 -45.01 23.74
CA MET A 1 10.72 -44.92 22.36
C MET A 1 9.91 -43.64 22.13
N VAL A 2 8.97 -43.28 23.01
CA VAL A 2 8.14 -42.04 22.90
C VAL A 2 8.95 -40.73 22.84
N ALA A 3 10.03 -40.60 23.63
CA ALA A 3 10.88 -39.40 23.62
C ALA A 3 11.65 -39.18 22.31
N ALA A 4 11.98 -40.26 21.58
CA ALA A 4 12.66 -40.16 20.29
C ALA A 4 11.71 -39.67 19.19
N ILE A 5 10.45 -40.10 19.23
CA ILE A 5 9.39 -39.68 18.29
C ILE A 5 9.07 -38.19 18.48
N ALA A 6 9.01 -37.71 19.73
CA ALA A 6 8.75 -36.30 20.02
C ALA A 6 9.87 -35.35 19.51
N LYS A 7 11.13 -35.77 19.58
CA LYS A 7 12.27 -35.00 19.06
C LYS A 7 12.28 -34.93 17.53
N TYR A 8 11.88 -36.03 16.88
CA TYR A 8 11.73 -36.08 15.42
C TYR A 8 10.62 -35.15 14.92
N TRP A 9 9.49 -35.10 15.63
CA TRP A 9 8.34 -34.26 15.28
C TRP A 9 8.61 -32.75 15.40
N ARG A 10 9.39 -32.31 16.40
CA ARG A 10 9.82 -30.90 16.50
C ARG A 10 10.74 -30.48 15.35
N SER A 11 11.66 -31.37 14.96
CA SER A 11 12.61 -31.10 13.87
C SER A 11 11.87 -31.02 12.52
N PHE A 12 10.91 -31.91 12.29
CA PHE A 12 10.09 -31.89 11.07
C PHE A 12 9.24 -30.62 10.95
N ARG A 13 8.60 -30.17 12.04
CA ARG A 13 7.83 -28.91 12.03
C ARG A 13 8.69 -27.69 11.73
N LEU A 14 9.91 -27.63 12.28
CA LEU A 14 10.85 -26.55 11.96
C LEU A 14 11.25 -26.53 10.48
N VAL A 15 11.51 -27.70 9.89
CA VAL A 15 11.83 -27.81 8.46
C VAL A 15 10.64 -27.39 7.58
N VAL A 16 9.43 -27.80 7.92
CA VAL A 16 8.22 -27.42 7.17
C VAL A 16 7.95 -25.92 7.29
N VAL A 17 8.06 -25.33 8.48
CA VAL A 17 7.87 -23.88 8.66
C VAL A 17 8.96 -23.09 7.94
N ALA A 18 10.22 -23.53 7.98
CA ALA A 18 11.31 -22.90 7.23
C ALA A 18 11.10 -22.99 5.71
N ALA A 19 10.65 -24.15 5.21
CA ALA A 19 10.35 -24.31 3.79
C ALA A 19 9.17 -23.44 3.34
N ILE A 20 8.12 -23.32 4.15
CA ILE A 20 6.97 -22.44 3.85
C ILE A 20 7.41 -20.97 3.87
N LEU A 21 8.20 -20.53 4.85
CA LEU A 21 8.71 -19.15 4.93
C LEU A 21 9.62 -18.79 3.75
N LEU A 22 10.44 -19.74 3.28
CA LEU A 22 11.26 -19.57 2.08
C LEU A 22 10.42 -19.49 0.80
N LEU A 23 9.30 -20.21 0.71
CA LEU A 23 8.40 -20.14 -0.45
C LEU A 23 7.59 -18.84 -0.50
N THR A 24 7.22 -18.26 0.64
CA THR A 24 6.40 -17.02 0.68
C THR A 24 7.21 -15.74 0.49
N THR A 25 8.54 -15.79 0.59
CA THR A 25 9.42 -14.61 0.47
C THR A 25 9.94 -14.38 -0.96
N GLY A 26 9.81 -15.37 -1.85
CA GLY A 26 10.35 -15.31 -3.22
C GLY A 26 9.67 -14.29 -4.14
N CYS A 27 8.47 -13.80 -3.83
CA CYS A 27 7.76 -12.86 -4.72
C CYS A 27 8.44 -11.50 -4.85
N PHE A 28 9.20 -11.10 -3.84
CA PHE A 28 9.73 -9.74 -3.73
C PHE A 28 11.14 -9.60 -4.33
N GLU A 29 11.83 -10.69 -4.64
CA GLU A 29 13.22 -10.61 -5.13
C GLU A 29 13.33 -10.18 -6.60
N HIS A 30 12.20 -10.03 -7.30
CA HIS A 30 12.15 -9.84 -8.75
C HIS A 30 11.95 -8.40 -9.19
N PHE A 31 12.02 -7.42 -8.29
CA PHE A 31 11.96 -6.00 -8.65
C PHE A 31 12.67 -5.15 -7.61
N GLU A 32 13.16 -3.99 -8.01
CA GLU A 32 14.00 -3.13 -7.16
C GLU A 32 13.17 -2.39 -6.11
N ARG A 33 12.01 -1.88 -6.53
CA ARG A 33 11.15 -0.99 -5.75
C ARG A 33 9.69 -1.23 -6.09
N LEU A 34 8.83 -1.21 -5.07
CA LEU A 34 7.37 -1.13 -5.23
C LEU A 34 6.93 0.31 -4.95
N VAL A 35 6.24 0.92 -5.91
CA VAL A 35 5.48 2.15 -5.71
C VAL A 35 4.00 1.79 -5.69
N THR A 36 3.29 2.15 -4.64
CA THR A 36 1.85 1.95 -4.51
C THR A 36 1.17 3.30 -4.39
N THR A 37 0.38 3.63 -5.41
CA THR A 37 -0.46 4.82 -5.45
C THR A 37 -1.90 4.41 -5.22
N VAL A 38 -2.56 5.03 -4.25
CA VAL A 38 -3.96 4.78 -3.92
C VAL A 38 -4.74 6.07 -4.08
N TYR A 39 -5.77 6.04 -4.91
CA TYR A 39 -6.74 7.11 -5.08
C TYR A 39 -8.06 6.67 -4.47
N TRP A 40 -8.63 7.49 -3.60
CA TRP A 40 -9.88 7.20 -2.92
C TRP A 40 -11.03 7.98 -3.54
N ASN A 41 -11.97 7.25 -4.13
CA ASN A 41 -13.24 7.78 -4.58
C ASN A 41 -14.25 7.73 -3.43
N VAL A 42 -14.58 8.90 -2.89
CA VAL A 42 -15.51 9.04 -1.75
C VAL A 42 -16.94 8.71 -2.14
N GLU A 43 -17.34 8.99 -3.38
CA GLU A 43 -18.72 8.81 -3.84
C GLU A 43 -19.07 7.33 -4.01
N SER A 44 -18.17 6.56 -4.63
CA SER A 44 -18.31 5.11 -4.77
C SER A 44 -17.80 4.32 -3.57
N ASN A 45 -17.14 4.99 -2.62
CA ASN A 45 -16.44 4.37 -1.50
C ASN A 45 -15.51 3.23 -1.95
N SER A 46 -14.73 3.50 -3.00
CA SER A 46 -13.76 2.56 -3.58
C SER A 46 -12.38 3.21 -3.70
N PHE A 47 -11.36 2.36 -3.73
CA PHE A 47 -10.02 2.74 -4.09
C PHE A 47 -9.76 2.38 -5.55
N TYR A 48 -9.08 3.28 -6.26
CA TYR A 48 -8.32 2.95 -7.46
C TYR A 48 -6.85 2.84 -7.05
N ILE A 49 -6.26 1.68 -7.27
CA ILE A 49 -4.91 1.34 -6.86
C ILE A 49 -4.05 1.20 -8.10
N GLU A 50 -2.86 1.79 -8.07
CA GLU A 50 -1.79 1.54 -9.02
C GLU A 50 -0.57 1.01 -8.27
N ARG A 51 -0.08 -0.16 -8.69
CA ARG A 51 1.16 -0.75 -8.18
C ARG A 51 2.17 -0.80 -9.31
N LYS A 52 3.25 -0.03 -9.16
CA LYS A 52 4.37 -0.01 -10.08
C LYS A 52 5.54 -0.80 -9.49
N LEU A 53 5.85 -1.93 -10.13
CA LEU A 53 7.01 -2.75 -9.83
C LEU A 53 8.16 -2.23 -10.69
N VAL A 54 9.12 -1.56 -10.07
CA VAL A 54 10.20 -0.87 -10.76
C VAL A 54 11.33 -1.85 -11.05
N ASN A 55 11.83 -1.83 -12.30
CA ASN A 55 12.97 -2.63 -12.75
C ASN A 55 12.79 -4.14 -12.50
N VAL A 56 11.86 -4.76 -13.24
CA VAL A 56 11.43 -6.15 -13.03
C VAL A 56 12.37 -7.17 -13.69
N ASP A 57 12.64 -8.27 -12.98
CA ASP A 57 13.43 -9.44 -13.43
C ASP A 57 12.63 -10.34 -14.39
N PRO A 58 13.23 -10.87 -15.47
CA PRO A 58 12.59 -11.90 -16.31
C PRO A 58 11.97 -13.07 -15.53
N ALA A 59 12.60 -13.49 -14.43
CA ALA A 59 12.10 -14.58 -13.58
C ALA A 59 10.73 -14.28 -12.96
N PHE A 60 10.33 -13.00 -12.84
CA PHE A 60 8.98 -12.60 -12.42
C PHE A 60 7.89 -13.20 -13.33
N PHE A 61 8.17 -13.25 -14.63
CA PHE A 61 7.28 -13.82 -15.64
C PHE A 61 7.50 -15.32 -15.84
N GLY A 62 8.44 -15.93 -15.10
CA GLY A 62 8.80 -17.34 -15.24
C GLY A 62 9.43 -17.66 -16.60
N CYS A 63 10.22 -16.74 -17.14
CA CYS A 63 10.86 -16.89 -18.46
C CYS A 63 12.37 -16.65 -18.40
N ASP A 64 13.11 -17.40 -19.22
CA ASP A 64 14.59 -17.36 -19.28
C ASP A 64 15.12 -16.86 -20.64
N ASN A 65 14.24 -16.70 -21.64
CA ASN A 65 14.58 -16.24 -22.99
C ASN A 65 13.45 -15.41 -23.61
N SER A 66 13.71 -14.72 -24.72
CA SER A 66 12.80 -13.72 -25.28
C SER A 66 11.48 -14.31 -25.78
N SER A 67 11.52 -15.49 -26.40
CA SER A 67 10.30 -16.17 -26.87
C SER A 67 9.39 -16.57 -25.71
N ASP A 68 9.97 -17.14 -24.65
CA ASP A 68 9.23 -17.55 -23.47
C ASP A 68 8.68 -16.34 -22.71
N CYS A 69 9.46 -15.25 -22.64
CA CYS A 69 9.04 -14.00 -22.00
C CYS A 69 7.89 -13.34 -22.74
N LEU A 70 7.95 -13.24 -24.07
CA LEU A 70 6.86 -12.67 -24.84
C LEU A 70 5.55 -13.44 -24.61
N SER A 71 5.60 -14.77 -24.72
CA SER A 71 4.43 -15.61 -24.45
C SER A 71 3.93 -15.51 -23.00
N ALA A 72 4.82 -15.34 -22.02
CA ALA A 72 4.44 -15.17 -20.62
C ALA A 72 3.79 -13.81 -20.35
N ILE A 73 4.38 -12.76 -20.92
CA ILE A 73 3.87 -11.39 -20.84
C ILE A 73 2.51 -11.31 -21.53
N GLU A 74 2.39 -11.79 -22.77
CA GLU A 74 1.11 -11.80 -23.50
C GLU A 74 0.02 -12.51 -22.71
N ARG A 75 0.32 -13.66 -22.09
CA ARG A 75 -0.64 -14.35 -21.20
C ARG A 75 -1.05 -13.51 -20.00
N GLY A 76 -0.11 -12.83 -19.36
CA GLY A 76 -0.38 -11.94 -18.23
C GLY A 76 -1.21 -10.71 -18.63
N LEU A 77 -0.95 -10.14 -19.81
CA LEU A 77 -1.65 -8.98 -20.34
C LEU A 77 -3.01 -9.32 -20.95
N SER A 78 -3.18 -10.52 -21.51
CA SER A 78 -4.45 -11.00 -22.07
C SER A 78 -5.42 -11.50 -21.01
N PHE A 79 -5.08 -11.35 -19.72
CA PHE A 79 -5.90 -11.87 -18.64
C PHE A 79 -7.29 -11.21 -18.67
N SER A 80 -8.31 -12.04 -18.85
CA SER A 80 -9.71 -11.65 -18.70
C SER A 80 -10.34 -12.44 -17.56
N ASN A 81 -11.28 -11.83 -16.83
CA ASN A 81 -11.93 -12.41 -15.65
C ASN A 81 -12.56 -13.80 -15.89
N ASP A 82 -12.78 -14.21 -17.14
CA ASP A 82 -13.40 -15.48 -17.51
C ASP A 82 -12.41 -16.65 -17.71
N GLN A 83 -11.10 -16.42 -17.70
CA GLN A 83 -10.11 -17.48 -17.91
C GLN A 83 -9.45 -17.92 -16.60
N GLN A 84 -9.64 -19.19 -16.23
CA GLN A 84 -8.94 -19.77 -15.08
C GLN A 84 -7.44 -19.92 -15.39
N PRO A 85 -6.54 -19.29 -14.62
CA PRO A 85 -5.11 -19.35 -14.89
C PRO A 85 -4.56 -20.73 -14.59
N HIS A 86 -3.90 -21.36 -15.58
CA HIS A 86 -3.02 -22.50 -15.33
C HIS A 86 -1.71 -21.97 -14.71
N GLN A 87 -1.49 -22.23 -13.43
CA GLN A 87 -0.36 -21.71 -12.65
C GLN A 87 1.00 -22.11 -13.24
N ARG A 88 1.78 -21.15 -13.75
CA ARG A 88 3.18 -21.37 -14.14
C ARG A 88 4.14 -20.25 -13.71
N ALA A 89 3.71 -18.99 -13.63
CA ALA A 89 4.57 -17.83 -13.31
C ALA A 89 4.14 -17.06 -12.05
N MET A 90 5.05 -16.27 -11.47
CA MET A 90 4.77 -15.41 -10.29
C MET A 90 3.76 -14.31 -10.62
N SER A 91 3.80 -13.79 -11.84
CA SER A 91 2.77 -12.88 -12.38
C SER A 91 1.36 -13.49 -12.31
N ASP A 92 1.22 -14.78 -12.63
CA ASP A 92 -0.08 -15.48 -12.59
C ASP A 92 -0.60 -15.58 -11.16
N GLU A 93 0.30 -15.80 -10.19
CA GLU A 93 -0.06 -15.86 -8.77
C GLU A 93 -0.46 -14.49 -8.22
N LEU A 94 0.23 -13.41 -8.63
CA LEU A 94 -0.16 -12.04 -8.28
C LEU A 94 -1.57 -11.73 -8.78
N ILE A 95 -1.86 -12.02 -10.06
CA ILE A 95 -3.18 -11.79 -10.66
C ILE A 95 -4.25 -12.60 -9.95
N ARG A 96 -4.00 -13.90 -9.74
CA ARG A 96 -4.94 -14.77 -9.02
C ARG A 96 -5.21 -14.25 -7.61
N ARG A 97 -4.17 -13.81 -6.89
CA ARG A 97 -4.32 -13.23 -5.57
C ARG A 97 -5.20 -11.99 -5.60
N LEU A 98 -5.02 -11.11 -6.58
CA LEU A 98 -5.87 -9.92 -6.75
C LEU A 98 -7.34 -10.31 -6.97
N LEU A 99 -7.61 -11.26 -7.85
CA LEU A 99 -8.97 -11.78 -8.07
C LEU A 99 -9.58 -12.39 -6.80
N ASP A 100 -8.80 -13.21 -6.08
CA ASP A 100 -9.22 -13.83 -4.81
C ASP A 100 -9.46 -12.79 -3.70
N THR A 101 -9.06 -11.53 -3.91
CA THR A 101 -9.17 -10.43 -2.95
C THR A 101 -10.28 -9.43 -3.29
N ALA A 102 -11.12 -9.72 -4.30
CA ALA A 102 -12.18 -8.85 -4.82
C ALA A 102 -11.65 -7.55 -5.47
N ALA A 103 -10.48 -7.62 -6.11
CA ALA A 103 -10.06 -6.57 -7.02
C ALA A 103 -10.89 -6.63 -8.32
N GLU A 104 -11.31 -5.47 -8.80
CA GLU A 104 -12.09 -5.28 -10.02
C GLU A 104 -11.27 -4.47 -11.03
N ASN A 105 -11.68 -4.51 -12.31
CA ASN A 105 -11.06 -3.68 -13.37
C ASN A 105 -9.52 -3.78 -13.39
N ILE A 106 -8.99 -5.00 -13.26
CA ILE A 106 -7.54 -5.24 -13.22
C ILE A 106 -6.98 -5.00 -14.62
N GLU A 107 -6.02 -4.08 -14.70
CA GLU A 107 -5.26 -3.79 -15.91
C GLU A 107 -3.78 -3.94 -15.62
N ILE A 108 -3.05 -4.50 -16.58
CA ILE A 108 -1.60 -4.66 -16.51
C ILE A 108 -1.02 -4.03 -17.77
N HIS A 109 0.03 -3.25 -17.61
CA HIS A 109 0.81 -2.76 -18.74
C HIS A 109 2.29 -2.67 -18.39
N LEU A 110 3.12 -2.65 -19.43
CA LEU A 110 4.56 -2.49 -19.31
C LEU A 110 4.94 -1.07 -19.69
N GLU A 111 5.78 -0.45 -18.86
CA GLU A 111 6.32 0.87 -19.10
C GLU A 111 7.83 0.79 -19.29
N ARG A 112 8.33 1.38 -20.38
CA ARG A 112 9.76 1.42 -20.68
C ARG A 112 10.39 2.67 -20.07
N ARG A 113 11.49 2.48 -19.32
CA ARG A 113 12.34 3.55 -18.80
C ARG A 113 13.80 3.31 -19.20
N GLY A 114 14.19 3.83 -20.35
CA GLY A 114 15.52 3.58 -20.94
C GLY A 114 15.70 2.11 -21.33
N HIS A 115 16.52 1.37 -20.57
CA HIS A 115 16.75 -0.07 -20.72
C HIS A 115 16.07 -0.91 -19.63
N GLU A 116 15.30 -0.27 -18.77
CA GLU A 116 14.55 -0.92 -17.70
C GLU A 116 13.07 -0.97 -18.09
N VAL A 117 12.36 -1.97 -17.56
CA VAL A 117 10.92 -2.10 -17.70
C VAL A 117 10.31 -2.16 -16.33
N ASP A 118 9.30 -1.34 -16.15
CA ASP A 118 8.46 -1.32 -14.97
C ASP A 118 7.14 -2.04 -15.33
N VAL A 119 6.60 -2.80 -14.38
CA VAL A 119 5.27 -3.42 -14.52
C VAL A 119 4.29 -2.60 -13.73
N ILE A 120 3.24 -2.11 -14.40
CA ILE A 120 2.16 -1.38 -13.74
C ILE A 120 0.94 -2.28 -13.68
N VAL A 121 0.45 -2.49 -12.46
CA VAL A 121 -0.79 -3.20 -12.18
C VAL A 121 -1.76 -2.21 -11.57
N SER A 122 -2.83 -1.88 -12.27
CA SER A 122 -3.90 -1.03 -11.75
C SER A 122 -5.19 -1.82 -11.55
N TYR A 123 -5.94 -1.49 -10.50
CA TYR A 123 -7.21 -2.15 -10.20
C TYR A 123 -8.08 -1.29 -9.28
N GLU A 124 -9.38 -1.56 -9.26
CA GLU A 124 -10.31 -0.98 -8.31
C GLU A 124 -10.59 -1.97 -7.16
N ALA A 125 -10.80 -1.46 -5.96
CA ALA A 125 -11.15 -2.27 -4.80
C ALA A 125 -12.12 -1.51 -3.89
N PRO A 126 -13.24 -2.11 -3.46
CA PRO A 126 -14.10 -1.51 -2.45
C PRO A 126 -13.35 -1.26 -1.14
N VAL A 127 -13.63 -0.15 -0.46
CA VAL A 127 -13.03 0.13 0.87
C VAL A 127 -13.42 -0.97 1.86
N GLY A 128 -12.43 -1.53 2.55
CA GLY A 128 -12.60 -2.66 3.47
C GLY A 128 -12.64 -4.03 2.80
N SER A 129 -12.43 -4.11 1.48
CA SER A 129 -12.15 -5.37 0.81
C SER A 129 -10.74 -5.86 1.13
N LYS A 130 -10.49 -7.16 0.93
CA LYS A 130 -9.15 -7.74 1.11
C LYS A 130 -8.13 -7.11 0.15
N ALA A 131 -8.54 -6.76 -1.08
CA ALA A 131 -7.68 -6.10 -2.06
C ALA A 131 -7.24 -4.70 -1.59
N ALA A 132 -8.16 -3.97 -0.95
CA ALA A 132 -7.87 -2.69 -0.31
C ALA A 132 -6.91 -2.86 0.88
N ASP A 133 -7.17 -3.84 1.77
CA ASP A 133 -6.33 -4.08 2.95
C ASP A 133 -4.87 -4.40 2.59
N GLU A 134 -4.65 -5.08 1.45
CA GLU A 134 -3.30 -5.38 0.98
C GLU A 134 -2.50 -4.14 0.59
N THR A 135 -3.14 -2.99 0.34
CA THR A 135 -2.45 -1.72 0.07
C THR A 135 -1.86 -1.07 1.31
N GLN A 136 -2.26 -1.53 2.51
CA GLN A 136 -1.98 -0.87 3.79
C GLN A 136 -2.60 0.53 3.92
N VAL A 137 -3.51 0.90 3.01
CA VAL A 137 -4.28 2.15 3.06
C VAL A 137 -5.72 1.84 3.43
N PHE A 138 -6.22 2.57 4.43
CA PHE A 138 -7.56 2.39 4.99
C PHE A 138 -8.25 3.73 5.12
N VAL A 139 -9.59 3.69 5.28
CA VAL A 139 -10.39 4.85 5.69
C VAL A 139 -10.80 4.64 7.13
N GLU A 140 -10.48 5.60 8.00
CA GLU A 140 -11.02 5.66 9.35
C GLU A 140 -11.97 6.86 9.47
N TRP A 141 -13.03 6.71 10.26
CA TRP A 141 -13.92 7.80 10.65
C TRP A 141 -13.61 8.24 12.08
N GLY A 142 -13.57 9.54 12.32
CA GLY A 142 -13.32 10.10 13.65
C GLY A 142 -13.82 11.52 13.76
N GLY A 143 -13.88 12.04 14.99
CA GLY A 143 -14.46 13.34 15.30
C GLY A 143 -15.46 13.26 16.44
N LYS A 144 -16.05 14.39 16.80
CA LYS A 144 -17.17 14.42 17.77
C LYS A 144 -18.43 13.90 17.07
N PRO A 145 -19.37 13.27 17.80
CA PRO A 145 -20.67 12.92 17.25
C PRO A 145 -21.33 14.09 16.51
N GLY A 146 -21.72 13.90 15.24
CA GLY A 146 -22.26 14.94 14.37
C GLY A 146 -21.23 15.85 13.68
N ARG A 147 -19.94 15.56 13.85
CA ARG A 147 -18.79 16.18 13.15
C ARG A 147 -17.76 15.10 12.79
N GLU A 148 -18.26 13.92 12.41
CA GLU A 148 -17.41 12.84 11.94
C GLU A 148 -16.82 13.20 10.58
N HIS A 149 -15.55 12.87 10.46
CA HIS A 149 -14.71 13.19 9.33
C HIS A 149 -13.94 11.92 9.00
N SER A 150 -13.79 11.65 7.70
CA SER A 150 -13.06 10.51 7.19
C SER A 150 -11.62 10.91 6.84
N TYR A 151 -10.67 10.08 7.21
CA TYR A 151 -9.26 10.30 6.92
C TYR A 151 -8.63 9.04 6.35
N LEU A 152 -7.68 9.25 5.43
CA LEU A 152 -6.84 8.16 4.93
C LEU A 152 -5.79 7.82 5.98
N VAL A 153 -5.66 6.53 6.23
CA VAL A 153 -4.75 5.96 7.20
C VAL A 153 -3.84 5.00 6.48
N ILE A 154 -2.53 5.19 6.60
CA ILE A 154 -1.53 4.30 6.01
C ILE A 154 -0.80 3.56 7.13
N GLN A 155 -0.83 2.24 7.10
CA GLN A 155 -0.01 1.40 7.96
C GLN A 155 1.40 1.30 7.36
N ALA A 156 2.37 1.94 8.01
CA ALA A 156 3.73 2.06 7.52
C ALA A 156 4.60 0.89 8.01
N TYR A 157 5.25 0.20 7.06
CA TYR A 157 6.37 -0.68 7.34
C TYR A 157 7.68 0.10 7.48
N ASP A 158 8.69 -0.51 8.11
CA ASP A 158 9.98 0.14 8.34
C ASP A 158 10.71 0.56 7.05
N SER A 159 10.49 -0.16 5.95
CA SER A 159 11.04 0.13 4.62
C SER A 159 10.14 1.02 3.76
N MET A 160 8.93 1.36 4.23
CA MET A 160 7.98 2.16 3.47
C MET A 160 8.24 3.65 3.69
N VAL A 161 8.22 4.41 2.60
CA VAL A 161 8.37 5.87 2.58
C VAL A 161 7.12 6.47 1.96
N LEU A 162 6.54 7.46 2.64
CA LEU A 162 5.44 8.25 2.12
C LEU A 162 5.98 9.33 1.17
N GLU A 163 5.57 9.33 -0.09
CA GLU A 163 6.12 10.24 -1.11
C GLU A 163 5.42 11.62 -1.17
N GLN A 164 4.45 11.91 -0.29
CA GLN A 164 3.72 13.17 -0.35
C GLN A 164 4.56 14.37 0.12
N PRO A 165 4.88 15.36 -0.74
CA PRO A 165 5.85 16.38 -0.37
C PRO A 165 5.29 17.55 0.45
N LYS A 166 3.97 17.69 0.68
CA LYS A 166 3.42 18.96 1.21
C LYS A 166 2.28 18.89 2.21
N VAL A 167 1.76 17.71 2.52
CA VAL A 167 0.62 17.60 3.43
C VAL A 167 1.11 17.28 4.84
N LYS A 168 0.71 18.10 5.82
CA LYS A 168 0.95 17.79 7.23
C LYS A 168 0.10 16.58 7.61
N TYR A 169 0.74 15.52 8.07
CA TYR A 169 0.08 14.31 8.57
C TYR A 169 0.36 14.12 10.05
N GLN A 170 -0.51 13.40 10.74
CA GLN A 170 -0.27 12.95 12.11
C GLN A 170 0.32 11.54 12.07
N THR A 171 1.16 11.21 13.05
CA THR A 171 1.68 9.86 13.20
C THR A 171 1.08 9.23 14.45
N ARG A 172 0.48 8.05 14.30
CA ARG A 172 0.00 7.21 15.41
C ARG A 172 0.93 6.02 15.53
N VAL A 173 1.39 5.72 16.74
CA VAL A 173 2.19 4.53 17.02
C VAL A 173 1.35 3.59 17.87
N ARG A 174 1.17 2.35 17.40
CA ARG A 174 0.48 1.31 18.15
C ARG A 174 1.51 0.27 18.60
N SER A 175 1.71 0.17 19.91
CA SER A 175 2.56 -0.87 20.48
C SER A 175 1.75 -2.10 20.85
N TYR A 176 2.29 -3.29 20.61
CA TYR A 176 1.72 -4.56 21.05
C TYR A 176 2.81 -5.52 21.51
N ALA A 177 2.43 -6.43 22.41
CA ALA A 177 3.32 -7.50 22.86
C ALA A 177 3.24 -8.67 21.87
N GLY A 178 4.34 -8.93 21.16
CA GLY A 178 4.53 -10.08 20.30
C GLY A 178 5.46 -11.13 20.92
N ALA A 179 5.58 -12.29 20.28
CA ALA A 179 6.44 -13.39 20.74
C ALA A 179 7.94 -13.00 20.81
N SER A 180 8.35 -11.99 20.05
CA SER A 180 9.70 -11.41 20.00
C SER A 180 9.89 -10.20 20.93
N GLY A 181 8.88 -9.81 21.70
CA GLY A 181 8.91 -8.63 22.58
C GLY A 181 7.89 -7.56 22.16
N LEU A 182 8.12 -6.32 22.58
CA LEU A 182 7.27 -5.19 22.18
C LEU A 182 7.56 -4.83 20.73
N ALA A 183 6.55 -4.96 19.87
CA ALA A 183 6.57 -4.46 18.51
C ALA A 183 5.75 -3.16 18.44
N GLY A 184 6.12 -2.28 17.51
CA GLY A 184 5.41 -1.04 17.26
C GLY A 184 5.02 -0.97 15.79
N GLU A 185 3.78 -0.63 15.50
CA GLU A 185 3.33 -0.24 14.16
C GLU A 185 3.21 1.26 14.08
N ARG A 186 3.71 1.84 12.98
CA ARG A 186 3.57 3.26 12.68
C ARG A 186 2.44 3.45 11.66
N TRP A 187 1.59 4.43 11.93
CA TRP A 187 0.43 4.73 11.11
C TRP A 187 0.50 6.22 10.74
N TRP A 188 0.38 6.56 9.47
CA TRP A 188 0.25 7.95 9.01
C TRP A 188 -1.22 8.29 8.81
N LEU A 189 -1.68 9.35 9.45
CA LEU A 189 -3.05 9.86 9.36
C LEU A 189 -3.02 11.13 8.51
N LEU A 190 -3.58 11.03 7.31
CA LEU A 190 -3.69 12.15 6.38
C LEU A 190 -4.93 13.00 6.72
N PRO A 191 -4.85 14.33 6.59
CA PRO A 191 -5.97 15.21 6.90
C PRO A 191 -7.12 15.06 5.90
N LEU A 192 -8.24 15.70 6.24
CA LEU A 192 -9.41 15.82 5.37
C LEU A 192 -9.05 16.41 4.00
N GLY A 193 -9.71 15.89 2.95
CA GLY A 193 -9.51 16.35 1.57
C GLY A 193 -8.34 15.67 0.85
N VAL A 194 -7.56 14.84 1.54
CA VAL A 194 -6.56 13.99 0.88
C VAL A 194 -7.25 12.74 0.35
N HIS A 195 -7.32 12.65 -0.97
CA HIS A 195 -7.94 11.53 -1.70
C HIS A 195 -6.92 10.73 -2.49
N PHE A 196 -5.63 11.01 -2.35
CA PHE A 196 -4.59 10.23 -3.00
C PHE A 196 -3.40 10.06 -2.07
N VAL A 197 -2.67 8.96 -2.21
CA VAL A 197 -1.39 8.74 -1.55
C VAL A 197 -0.47 7.87 -2.40
N SER A 198 0.81 8.23 -2.45
CA SER A 198 1.88 7.38 -2.98
C SER A 198 2.79 6.94 -1.85
N THR A 199 3.09 5.64 -1.82
CA THR A 199 4.09 5.05 -0.94
C THR A 199 5.11 4.28 -1.75
N THR A 200 6.35 4.33 -1.31
CA THR A 200 7.46 3.63 -1.94
C THR A 200 8.10 2.67 -0.95
N MET A 201 8.43 1.47 -1.41
CA MET A 201 9.14 0.46 -0.64
C MET A 201 10.27 -0.10 -1.49
N ASP A 202 11.52 0.15 -1.08
CA ASP A 202 12.68 -0.46 -1.71
C ASP A 202 12.79 -1.92 -1.25
N ILE A 203 12.97 -2.85 -2.19
CA ILE A 203 12.82 -4.29 -1.91
C ILE A 203 14.17 -5.02 -1.93
N GLN A 204 15.10 -4.64 -2.82
CA GLN A 204 16.55 -4.92 -2.74
C GLN A 204 17.29 -4.46 -4.00
N ALA A 205 18.59 -4.17 -3.89
CA ALA A 205 19.37 -3.46 -4.90
C ALA A 205 19.99 -4.33 -6.03
N LYS A 206 19.51 -5.56 -6.29
CA LYS A 206 20.17 -6.49 -7.23
C LYS A 206 19.24 -7.21 -8.21
N THR A 207 18.26 -6.50 -8.73
CA THR A 207 17.38 -7.04 -9.78
C THR A 207 18.00 -6.83 -11.16
N GLN A 208 17.90 -7.82 -12.05
CA GLN A 208 18.27 -7.65 -13.46
C GLN A 208 17.09 -7.09 -14.26
N PRO A 209 17.29 -6.15 -15.19
CA PRO A 209 16.19 -5.61 -15.98
C PRO A 209 15.68 -6.60 -17.04
N LEU A 210 14.37 -6.63 -17.23
CA LEU A 210 13.66 -7.47 -18.22
C LEU A 210 14.24 -7.37 -19.64
N LEU A 211 14.60 -6.17 -20.11
CA LEU A 211 15.07 -5.95 -21.49
C LEU A 211 16.48 -6.47 -21.78
N ARG A 212 17.18 -7.04 -20.81
CA ARG A 212 18.48 -7.70 -21.07
C ARG A 212 18.34 -9.05 -21.76
N VAL A 213 17.12 -9.57 -21.89
CA VAL A 213 16.86 -10.77 -22.67
C VAL A 213 16.97 -10.43 -24.15
N ASP A 214 17.93 -11.03 -24.84
CA ASP A 214 18.24 -10.73 -26.26
C ASP A 214 16.99 -10.81 -27.15
N GLY A 215 16.69 -9.70 -27.85
CA GLY A 215 15.55 -9.60 -28.77
C GLY A 215 14.19 -9.35 -28.10
N LEU A 216 14.10 -9.32 -26.76
CA LEU A 216 12.83 -9.12 -26.06
C LEU A 216 12.31 -7.68 -26.20
N ALA A 217 13.22 -6.69 -26.13
CA ALA A 217 12.83 -5.29 -26.29
C ALA A 217 12.19 -5.03 -27.65
N GLU A 218 12.83 -5.54 -28.70
CA GLU A 218 12.34 -5.45 -30.08
C GLU A 218 11.00 -6.15 -30.23
N ALA A 219 10.87 -7.38 -29.70
CA ALA A 219 9.64 -8.14 -29.76
C ALA A 219 8.46 -7.44 -29.05
N LEU A 220 8.70 -6.84 -27.87
CA LEU A 220 7.67 -6.12 -27.14
C LEU A 220 7.26 -4.81 -27.83
N MET A 221 8.19 -4.11 -28.49
CA MET A 221 7.88 -2.94 -29.32
C MET A 221 7.08 -3.32 -30.57
N GLU A 222 7.43 -4.42 -31.24
CA GLU A 222 6.73 -4.90 -32.44
C GLU A 222 5.25 -5.24 -32.16
N GLN A 223 4.95 -5.65 -30.92
CA GLN A 223 3.60 -5.99 -30.46
C GLN A 223 2.85 -4.81 -29.82
N ASP A 224 3.44 -3.61 -29.78
CA ASP A 224 2.85 -2.42 -29.12
C ASP A 224 2.53 -2.65 -27.63
N LEU A 225 3.32 -3.52 -26.97
CA LEU A 225 3.13 -3.89 -25.55
C LEU A 225 3.90 -2.99 -24.59
N LEU A 226 4.92 -2.27 -25.08
CA LEU A 226 5.67 -1.29 -24.30
C LEU A 226 5.09 0.11 -24.52
N ARG A 227 4.63 0.72 -23.44
CA ARG A 227 4.34 2.15 -23.41
C ARG A 227 5.62 2.89 -23.03
N ASP A 228 5.95 3.94 -23.77
CA ASP A 228 6.98 4.85 -23.32
C ASP A 228 6.48 5.57 -22.07
N ALA A 229 7.32 5.61 -21.04
CA ALA A 229 7.05 6.41 -19.86
C ALA A 229 6.75 7.85 -20.31
N PRO A 230 5.64 8.48 -19.87
CA PRO A 230 5.40 9.87 -20.19
C PRO A 230 6.50 10.72 -19.52
N GLU A 231 7.56 11.02 -20.27
CA GLU A 231 8.66 11.91 -19.83
C GLU A 231 8.11 13.25 -19.31
N SER A 232 6.95 13.68 -19.81
CA SER A 232 6.25 14.88 -19.40
C SER A 232 5.58 14.78 -18.02
N GLN A 233 5.02 13.64 -17.61
CA GLN A 233 4.33 13.54 -16.32
C GLN A 233 5.30 13.49 -15.14
N ALA A 234 6.48 12.88 -15.31
CA ALA A 234 7.52 12.93 -14.29
C ALA A 234 8.02 14.36 -14.05
N LEU A 235 8.14 15.16 -15.12
CA LEU A 235 8.48 16.58 -15.04
C LEU A 235 7.35 17.42 -14.44
N GLU A 236 6.09 17.09 -14.73
CA GLU A 236 4.91 17.83 -14.24
C GLU A 236 4.62 17.53 -12.76
N LEU A 237 4.70 16.27 -12.32
CA LEU A 237 4.62 15.89 -10.91
C LEU A 237 5.79 16.48 -10.10
N ALA A 238 7.00 16.48 -10.66
CA ALA A 238 8.14 17.18 -10.06
C ALA A 238 7.92 18.70 -10.02
N ALA A 239 7.30 19.29 -11.04
CA ALA A 239 6.96 20.72 -11.06
C ALA A 239 5.87 21.09 -10.04
N ILE A 240 4.85 20.24 -9.83
CA ILE A 240 3.81 20.43 -8.80
C ILE A 240 4.41 20.23 -7.40
N ALA A 241 5.30 19.25 -7.24
CA ALA A 241 6.05 19.04 -6.00
C ALA A 241 7.05 20.18 -5.73
N SER A 242 7.58 20.84 -6.76
CA SER A 242 8.52 21.95 -6.62
C SER A 242 7.88 23.34 -6.67
N ALA A 243 6.59 23.45 -7.03
CA ALA A 243 5.84 24.70 -6.94
C ALA A 243 5.69 25.07 -5.48
N GLU A 244 6.57 25.93 -4.97
CA GLU A 244 6.48 26.49 -3.61
C GLU A 244 5.01 26.84 -3.33
N PRO A 245 4.47 26.44 -2.16
CA PRO A 245 3.08 26.75 -1.83
C PRO A 245 2.94 28.26 -1.94
N THR A 246 2.29 28.73 -3.01
CA THR A 246 2.02 30.13 -3.21
C THR A 246 1.18 30.56 -2.02
N GLU A 247 1.79 31.31 -1.10
CA GLU A 247 1.12 32.07 -0.05
C GLU A 247 0.21 33.11 -0.71
N ASN A 248 -0.85 32.67 -1.38
CA ASN A 248 -2.03 33.49 -1.54
C ASN A 248 -2.80 33.37 -0.22
N GLU A 249 -2.25 34.05 0.79
CA GLU A 249 -3.05 34.63 1.85
C GLU A 249 -4.21 35.41 1.18
N PRO A 250 -5.48 35.02 1.37
CA PRO A 250 -6.51 36.02 1.25
C PRO A 250 -6.25 37.03 2.36
N ALA A 251 -5.84 38.23 1.97
CA ALA A 251 -5.86 39.40 2.84
C ALA A 251 -7.31 39.57 3.34
N ILE A 252 -7.61 38.99 4.50
CA ILE A 252 -8.83 39.27 5.25
C ILE A 252 -8.63 40.67 5.82
N ALA A 253 -9.10 41.64 5.05
CA ALA A 253 -9.40 42.95 5.55
C ALA A 253 -10.46 42.84 6.65
N ASP A 254 -10.22 43.61 7.71
CA ASP A 254 -11.12 44.00 8.79
C ASP A 254 -11.18 43.09 10.02
N ALA A 255 -10.36 43.46 11.00
CA ALA A 255 -10.31 42.90 12.33
C ALA A 255 -11.58 43.27 13.11
N ALA A 256 -12.50 42.32 13.26
CA ALA A 256 -13.49 42.37 14.32
C ALA A 256 -12.80 42.33 15.70
N PRO A 257 -13.29 43.06 16.71
CA PRO A 257 -12.67 43.14 18.02
C PRO A 257 -12.64 41.76 18.69
N VAL A 258 -11.46 41.38 19.17
CA VAL A 258 -11.20 40.17 19.95
C VAL A 258 -12.09 40.21 21.19
N VAL A 259 -13.15 39.40 21.20
CA VAL A 259 -13.95 39.12 22.38
C VAL A 259 -13.08 38.25 23.30
N GLN A 260 -12.65 38.81 24.42
CA GLN A 260 -11.97 38.04 25.46
C GLN A 260 -12.91 36.94 25.95
N PRO A 261 -12.45 35.68 26.05
CA PRO A 261 -13.27 34.61 26.63
C PRO A 261 -13.62 34.96 28.07
N GLU A 262 -14.90 34.90 28.40
CA GLU A 262 -15.36 35.01 29.78
C GLU A 262 -14.71 33.92 30.64
N PRO A 263 -14.33 34.22 31.90
CA PRO A 263 -13.71 33.26 32.79
C PRO A 263 -14.60 32.03 32.96
N GLU A 264 -14.01 30.84 32.87
CA GLU A 264 -14.72 29.58 33.11
C GLU A 264 -15.32 29.59 34.53
N PRO A 265 -16.59 29.15 34.69
CA PRO A 265 -17.22 29.07 35.99
C PRO A 265 -16.45 28.09 36.89
N GLU A 266 -16.17 28.52 38.12
CA GLU A 266 -15.53 27.68 39.12
C GLU A 266 -16.35 26.39 39.33
N PRO A 267 -15.68 25.23 39.47
CA PRO A 267 -16.35 23.95 39.66
C PRO A 267 -17.23 23.98 40.91
N GLU A 268 -18.50 23.61 40.75
CA GLU A 268 -19.43 23.45 41.87
C GLU A 268 -18.88 22.40 42.86
N PRO A 269 -19.00 22.65 44.18
CA PRO A 269 -18.53 21.74 45.20
C PRO A 269 -19.20 20.37 45.06
N GLU A 270 -18.39 19.31 45.09
CA GLU A 270 -18.91 17.93 45.09
C GLU A 270 -19.85 17.72 46.28
N PRO A 271 -20.99 17.04 46.07
CA PRO A 271 -21.95 16.75 47.13
C PRO A 271 -21.30 15.88 48.21
N GLU A 272 -21.46 16.30 49.46
CA GLU A 272 -20.98 15.53 50.61
C GLU A 272 -21.63 14.13 50.63
N PRO A 273 -20.86 13.09 50.98
CA PRO A 273 -21.34 11.71 51.00
C PRO A 273 -22.51 11.56 51.99
N GLU A 274 -23.60 10.95 51.51
CA GLU A 274 -24.73 10.61 52.36
C GLU A 274 -24.31 9.65 53.49
N PRO A 275 -24.84 9.82 54.71
CA PRO A 275 -24.53 8.98 55.84
C PRO A 275 -24.96 7.53 55.59
N GLU A 276 -24.05 6.59 55.87
CA GLU A 276 -24.35 5.15 55.81
C GLU A 276 -25.48 4.79 56.80
N PRO A 277 -26.41 3.90 56.40
CA PRO A 277 -27.50 3.47 57.26
C PRO A 277 -26.98 2.67 58.47
N GLU A 278 -27.44 3.06 59.67
CA GLU A 278 -27.14 2.33 60.89
C GLU A 278 -27.75 0.92 60.86
N PRO A 279 -27.05 -0.10 61.37
CA PRO A 279 -27.57 -1.46 61.45
C PRO A 279 -28.72 -1.56 62.47
N GLU A 280 -29.85 -2.10 62.03
CA GLU A 280 -30.99 -2.41 62.91
C GLU A 280 -30.67 -3.60 63.85
N PRO A 281 -31.10 -3.53 65.13
CA PRO A 281 -30.91 -4.58 66.15
C PRO A 281 -31.91 -5.75 66.08
#